data_AF-A0A3Q1EJU7-F1
#
_entry.id   AF-A0A3Q1EJU7-F1
#
_cell.length_a   1.000
_cell.length_b   1.000
_cell.length_c   1.000
_cell.angle_alpha   90.00
_cell.angle_beta   90.00
_cell.angle_gamma   90.00
#
_symmetry.space_group_name_H-M   'P 1'
#
loop_
_entity.id
_entity.type
_entity.pdbx_description
1 polymer ?
#
loop_
_entity_poly.entity_id
_entity_poly.type
_entity_poly.pdbx_seq_one_letter_code
_entity_poly.pdbx_strand_id
1 'polypeptide(L)'
;MSDPQDQMSRFGSSSSSLLQGRRFYCREWALEKLQRCLDARSLPGQAPGLLVTGGPGAGKTALCTEVVWPTSKVGRAVGLAQRCLASHFCQREDQRSLVLWRFVLGLVEQLRASPVLSPGYQDILNSPSVASALEPLSCQRDPDDTFKRAVLGPLLDLPPPAQTLMLVVDSLDVEHGPSDREGKSGSIAELLAANQHLLPGWLLLVCSIRRHNKAVCKMFSGGAGLSCSFQRPEFLGSDHRGRDL
;
A
#
# COMPACT_ATOMS: atom_id res chain seq x y z
N MET A 1 -22.71 -2.24 34.87
CA MET A 1 -23.00 -1.11 33.98
C MET A 1 -21.74 -0.90 33.17
N SER A 2 -21.75 -1.41 31.94
CA SER A 2 -20.57 -1.42 31.08
C SER A 2 -20.53 -0.12 30.29
N ASP A 3 -19.38 0.56 30.30
CA ASP A 3 -19.16 1.83 29.60
C ASP A 3 -19.43 1.72 28.09
N PRO A 4 -20.17 2.67 27.48
CA PRO A 4 -20.42 2.66 26.03
C PRO A 4 -19.20 3.00 25.17
N GLN A 5 -18.06 3.37 25.75
CA GLN A 5 -16.87 3.83 25.03
C GLN A 5 -15.95 2.68 24.55
N ASP A 6 -16.18 1.44 24.97
CA ASP A 6 -15.33 0.30 24.61
C ASP A 6 -15.75 -0.43 23.32
N GLN A 7 -16.77 0.07 22.60
CA GLN A 7 -17.22 -0.53 21.34
C GLN A 7 -16.65 0.15 20.08
N MET A 8 -16.08 1.36 20.16
CA MET A 8 -15.52 2.04 18.99
C MET A 8 -14.11 1.55 18.61
N SER A 9 -13.37 0.94 19.55
CA SER A 9 -11.98 0.50 19.37
C SER A 9 -11.82 -0.81 18.56
N ARG A 10 -12.92 -1.53 18.30
CA ARG A 10 -12.90 -2.85 17.63
C ARG A 10 -13.11 -2.80 16.11
N PHE A 11 -13.51 -1.66 15.55
CA PHE A 11 -13.88 -1.58 14.13
C PHE A 11 -12.73 -1.27 13.19
N GLY A 12 -11.64 -0.65 13.66
CA GLY A 12 -10.55 -0.13 12.83
C GLY A 12 -9.17 -0.74 13.09
N SER A 13 -9.05 -2.03 13.43
CA SER A 13 -7.72 -2.63 13.49
C SER A 13 -7.15 -2.70 12.08
N SER A 14 -6.20 -1.80 11.77
CA SER A 14 -5.35 -1.94 10.59
C SER A 14 -4.69 -3.32 10.65
N SER A 15 -4.74 -4.05 9.54
CA SER A 15 -4.16 -5.39 9.46
C SER A 15 -2.63 -5.25 9.50
N SER A 16 -2.02 -5.58 10.64
CA SER A 16 -0.57 -5.59 10.81
C SER A 16 0.05 -6.81 10.12
N SER A 17 1.38 -6.86 10.01
CA SER A 17 2.07 -8.01 9.44
C SER A 17 2.35 -9.09 10.50
N LEU A 18 2.12 -10.36 10.16
CA LEU A 18 2.54 -11.51 10.98
C LEU A 18 4.07 -11.62 11.15
N LEU A 19 4.83 -10.88 10.33
CA LEU A 19 6.29 -10.84 10.37
C LEU A 19 6.83 -9.64 11.17
N GLN A 20 5.97 -8.83 11.80
CA GLN A 20 6.42 -7.68 12.57
C GLN A 20 7.39 -8.11 13.68
N GLY A 21 8.52 -7.41 13.79
CA GLY A 21 9.58 -7.72 14.76
C GLY A 21 10.44 -8.93 14.42
N ARG A 22 10.19 -9.64 13.32
CA ARG A 22 11.07 -10.70 12.82
C ARG A 22 12.29 -10.08 12.12
N ARG A 23 13.42 -10.77 12.18
CA ARG A 23 14.66 -10.30 11.56
C ARG A 23 14.57 -10.39 10.04
N PHE A 24 15.01 -9.35 9.37
CA PHE A 24 15.10 -9.26 7.91
C PHE A 24 16.54 -9.45 7.42
N TYR A 25 16.72 -10.24 6.35
CA TYR A 25 18.04 -10.61 5.82
C TYR A 25 18.06 -10.72 4.28
N CYS A 26 19.23 -10.51 3.69
CA CYS A 26 19.62 -10.87 2.31
C CYS A 26 18.86 -10.15 1.18
N ARG A 27 18.12 -9.10 1.52
CA ARG A 27 17.20 -8.33 0.66
C ARG A 27 17.29 -6.83 0.95
N GLU A 28 18.33 -6.38 1.63
CA GLU A 28 18.59 -5.00 2.01
C GLU A 28 18.71 -4.09 0.77
N TRP A 29 19.31 -4.60 -0.31
CA TRP A 29 19.37 -3.93 -1.62
C TRP A 29 17.99 -3.51 -2.17
N ALA A 30 16.92 -4.24 -1.80
CA ALA A 30 15.57 -3.93 -2.26
C ALA A 30 15.02 -2.69 -1.53
N LEU A 31 15.39 -2.48 -0.26
CA LEU A 31 15.04 -1.28 0.50
C LEU A 31 15.70 -0.04 -0.13
N GLU A 32 16.98 -0.13 -0.47
CA GLU A 32 17.70 0.94 -1.15
C GLU A 32 17.11 1.25 -2.53
N LYS A 33 16.74 0.21 -3.30
CA LYS A 33 16.10 0.43 -4.60
C LYS A 33 14.72 1.09 -4.46
N LEU A 34 13.93 0.73 -3.46
CA LEU A 34 12.67 1.41 -3.14
C LEU A 34 12.91 2.88 -2.76
N GLN A 35 13.94 3.17 -1.97
CA GLN A 35 14.33 4.54 -1.63
C GLN A 35 14.66 5.37 -2.88
N ARG A 36 15.50 4.82 -3.78
CA ARG A 36 15.81 5.49 -5.05
C ARG A 36 14.56 5.76 -5.90
N CYS A 37 13.60 4.83 -5.92
CA CYS A 37 12.32 5.04 -6.61
C CYS A 37 11.51 6.18 -5.98
N LEU A 38 11.51 6.28 -4.65
CA LEU A 38 10.85 7.37 -3.92
C LEU A 38 11.52 8.73 -4.15
N ASP A 39 12.84 8.76 -4.25
CA ASP A 39 13.60 10.00 -4.49
C ASP A 39 13.50 10.45 -5.96
N ALA A 40 13.48 9.51 -6.91
CA ALA A 40 13.35 9.80 -8.33
C ALA A 40 11.96 10.34 -8.72
N ARG A 41 10.94 10.12 -7.88
CA ARG A 41 9.56 10.56 -8.16
C ARG A 41 9.36 12.08 -8.12
N SER A 42 10.34 12.83 -7.61
CA SER A 42 10.38 14.28 -7.79
C SER A 42 10.51 14.72 -9.27
N LEU A 43 10.73 13.78 -10.20
CA LEU A 43 10.81 14.05 -11.64
C LEU A 43 9.47 13.79 -12.35
N PRO A 44 9.05 14.67 -13.29
CA PRO A 44 7.82 14.49 -14.06
C PRO A 44 7.87 13.24 -14.96
N GLY A 45 6.78 12.47 -15.01
CA GLY A 45 6.63 11.30 -15.89
C GLY A 45 6.91 9.93 -15.25
N GLN A 46 7.14 9.87 -13.94
CA GLN A 46 7.31 8.59 -13.22
C GLN A 46 5.98 7.89 -12.94
N ALA A 47 6.03 6.55 -12.89
CA ALA A 47 4.87 5.71 -12.58
C ALA A 47 4.22 6.11 -11.24
N PRO A 48 2.87 6.03 -11.12
CA PRO A 48 2.16 6.38 -9.90
C PRO A 48 2.43 5.41 -8.74
N GLY A 49 3.15 4.32 -8.99
CA GLY A 49 3.57 3.41 -7.94
C GLY A 49 4.47 2.27 -8.41
N LEU A 50 4.64 1.30 -7.51
CA LEU A 50 5.65 0.27 -7.52
C LEU A 50 5.02 -1.09 -7.20
N LEU A 51 5.25 -2.10 -8.05
CA LEU A 51 4.64 -3.42 -7.88
C LEU A 51 5.69 -4.50 -7.61
N VAL A 52 5.81 -4.90 -6.36
CA VAL A 52 6.71 -5.96 -5.90
C VAL A 52 6.14 -7.34 -6.30
N THR A 53 6.64 -7.90 -7.39
CA THR A 53 6.27 -9.24 -7.86
C THR A 53 7.30 -10.30 -7.48
N GLY A 54 6.83 -11.52 -7.18
CA GLY A 54 7.73 -12.63 -6.81
C GLY A 54 6.98 -13.92 -6.50
N GLY A 55 7.68 -15.04 -6.54
CA GLY A 55 7.14 -16.36 -6.18
C GLY A 55 6.71 -16.45 -4.71
N PRO A 56 5.96 -17.49 -4.32
CA PRO A 56 5.76 -17.85 -2.91
C PRO A 56 7.11 -17.99 -2.19
N GLY A 57 7.21 -17.55 -0.94
CA GLY A 57 8.47 -17.61 -0.17
C GLY A 57 9.57 -16.62 -0.59
N ALA A 58 9.36 -15.80 -1.63
CA ALA A 58 10.38 -14.82 -2.07
C ALA A 58 10.66 -13.69 -1.06
N GLY A 59 9.88 -13.60 0.02
CA GLY A 59 10.06 -12.59 1.08
C GLY A 59 9.39 -11.24 0.79
N LYS A 60 8.35 -11.18 -0.06
CA LYS A 60 7.62 -9.93 -0.38
C LYS A 60 7.01 -9.27 0.84
N THR A 61 6.23 -10.05 1.62
CA THR A 61 5.65 -9.58 2.87
C THR A 61 6.73 -9.20 3.87
N ALA A 62 7.85 -9.92 3.91
CA ALA A 62 8.99 -9.55 4.77
C ALA A 62 9.59 -8.20 4.35
N LEU A 63 9.71 -7.93 3.05
CA LEU A 63 10.15 -6.63 2.52
C LEU A 63 9.17 -5.53 2.92
N CYS A 64 7.87 -5.68 2.63
CA CYS A 64 6.85 -4.69 3.01
C CYS A 64 6.81 -4.45 4.54
N THR A 65 6.99 -5.50 5.34
CA THR A 65 7.06 -5.39 6.80
C THR A 65 8.28 -4.58 7.23
N GLU A 66 9.45 -4.86 6.66
CA GLU A 66 10.69 -4.14 6.97
C GLU A 66 10.64 -2.68 6.52
N VAL A 67 9.91 -2.37 5.44
CA VAL A 67 9.66 -1.00 4.97
C VAL A 67 8.86 -0.19 5.99
N VAL A 68 7.84 -0.80 6.60
CA VAL A 68 6.94 -0.13 7.57
C VAL A 68 7.53 -0.14 8.98
N TRP A 69 8.08 -1.27 9.42
CA TRP A 69 8.64 -1.50 10.74
C TRP A 69 10.06 -2.07 10.64
N PRO A 70 11.08 -1.23 10.38
CA PRO A 70 12.42 -1.69 10.11
C PRO A 70 13.09 -2.28 11.36
N THR A 71 13.62 -3.49 11.22
CA THR A 71 14.37 -4.19 12.26
C THR A 71 15.87 -4.19 11.98
N SER A 72 16.24 -4.22 10.70
CA SER A 72 17.61 -4.26 10.22
C SER A 72 18.30 -2.88 10.35
N LYS A 73 19.63 -2.89 10.33
CA LYS A 73 20.42 -1.64 10.31
C LYS A 73 20.19 -0.87 9.01
N VAL A 74 20.10 -1.58 7.88
CA VAL A 74 19.86 -0.97 6.57
C VAL A 74 18.46 -0.37 6.50
N GLY A 75 17.41 -1.09 6.90
CA GLY A 75 16.04 -0.56 6.89
C GLY A 75 15.88 0.71 7.73
N ARG A 76 16.58 0.79 8.87
CA ARG A 76 16.64 2.02 9.68
C ARG A 76 17.43 3.15 9.02
N ALA A 77 18.56 2.84 8.37
CA ALA A 77 19.38 3.83 7.69
C ALA A 77 18.72 4.42 6.44
N VAL A 78 17.95 3.61 5.70
CA VAL A 78 17.21 4.03 4.49
C VAL A 78 16.04 4.96 4.85
N GLY A 79 15.50 4.86 6.08
CA GLY A 79 14.50 5.81 6.59
C GLY A 79 13.10 5.71 5.97
N LEU A 80 12.77 4.59 5.31
CA LEU A 80 11.50 4.41 4.59
C LEU A 80 10.27 4.52 5.50
N ALA A 81 10.35 4.02 6.73
CA ALA A 81 9.23 4.02 7.67
C ALA A 81 8.68 5.43 7.93
N GLN A 82 9.54 6.46 7.97
CA GLN A 82 9.13 7.85 8.17
C GLN A 82 8.38 8.43 6.97
N ARG A 83 8.52 7.81 5.80
CA ARG A 83 7.83 8.18 4.56
C ARG A 83 6.58 7.33 4.31
N CYS A 84 6.31 6.34 5.17
CA CYS A 84 5.13 5.49 5.10
C CYS A 84 3.94 6.21 5.74
N LEU A 85 2.97 6.63 4.93
CA LEU A 85 1.75 7.26 5.45
C LEU A 85 0.76 6.25 6.01
N ALA A 86 0.64 5.11 5.33
CA ALA A 86 -0.23 4.04 5.74
C ALA A 86 0.21 2.73 5.11
N SER A 87 -0.22 1.65 5.75
CA SER A 87 0.06 0.28 5.33
C SER A 87 -1.14 -0.62 5.52
N HIS A 88 -1.29 -1.61 4.65
CA HIS A 88 -2.32 -2.65 4.79
C HIS A 88 -1.78 -3.99 4.32
N PHE A 89 -1.99 -5.03 5.13
CA PHE A 89 -1.54 -6.38 4.82
C PHE A 89 -2.75 -7.28 4.57
N CYS A 90 -2.95 -7.71 3.32
CA CYS A 90 -4.01 -8.65 2.96
C CYS A 90 -3.60 -10.06 3.40
N GLN A 91 -4.27 -10.59 4.42
CA GLN A 91 -3.99 -11.90 5.00
C GLN A 91 -5.09 -12.89 4.58
N ARG A 92 -4.69 -14.07 4.12
CA ARG A 92 -5.65 -15.12 3.73
C ARG A 92 -6.36 -15.71 4.95
N GLU A 93 -5.66 -15.75 6.08
CA GLU A 93 -6.12 -16.30 7.35
C GLU A 93 -7.10 -15.35 8.07
N ASP A 94 -7.02 -14.04 7.79
CA ASP A 94 -7.95 -13.04 8.32
C ASP A 94 -8.80 -12.44 7.20
N GLN A 95 -10.00 -12.98 7.01
CA GLN A 95 -10.93 -12.48 6.00
C GLN A 95 -11.30 -11.01 6.18
N ARG A 96 -11.19 -10.45 7.40
CA ARG A 96 -11.50 -9.03 7.66
C ARG A 96 -10.50 -8.10 6.98
N SER A 97 -9.28 -8.56 6.74
CA SER A 97 -8.25 -7.82 6.01
C SER A 97 -8.56 -7.67 4.52
N LEU A 98 -9.48 -8.48 3.98
CA LEU A 98 -9.84 -8.47 2.57
C LEU A 98 -11.11 -7.67 2.29
N VAL A 99 -11.82 -7.24 3.34
CA VAL A 99 -13.08 -6.51 3.23
C VAL A 99 -12.82 -5.06 2.82
N LEU A 100 -13.35 -4.67 1.66
CA LEU A 100 -13.04 -3.39 1.02
C LEU A 100 -13.34 -2.16 1.88
N TRP A 101 -14.52 -2.08 2.50
CA TRP A 101 -14.87 -0.93 3.34
C TRP A 101 -13.99 -0.82 4.60
N ARG A 102 -13.55 -1.96 5.16
CA ARG A 102 -12.63 -1.97 6.30
C ARG A 102 -11.25 -1.49 5.91
N PHE A 103 -10.78 -1.87 4.73
CA PHE A 103 -9.55 -1.34 4.15
C PHE A 103 -9.60 0.19 4.04
N VAL A 104 -10.69 0.74 3.48
CA VAL A 104 -10.84 2.20 3.31
C VAL A 104 -10.83 2.91 4.66
N LEU A 105 -11.63 2.46 5.64
CA LEU A 105 -11.66 3.10 6.96
C LEU A 105 -10.33 2.94 7.72
N GLY A 106 -9.68 1.78 7.62
CA GLY A 106 -8.38 1.54 8.23
C GLY A 106 -7.26 2.39 7.61
N LEU A 107 -7.39 2.76 6.33
CA LEU A 107 -6.51 3.71 5.67
C LEU A 107 -6.74 5.14 6.18
N VAL A 108 -8.00 5.58 6.24
CA VAL A 108 -8.37 6.92 6.77
C VAL A 108 -7.84 7.10 8.19
N GLU A 109 -7.97 6.09 9.05
CA GLU A 109 -7.48 6.17 10.44
C GLU A 109 -5.95 6.36 10.50
N GLN A 110 -5.19 5.64 9.67
CA GLN A 110 -3.74 5.82 9.58
C GLN A 110 -3.35 7.21 9.05
N LEU A 111 -4.06 7.70 8.03
CA LEU A 111 -3.83 9.04 7.49
C LEU A 111 -4.17 10.13 8.52
N ARG A 112 -5.24 9.94 9.31
CA ARG A 112 -5.67 10.83 10.40
C ARG A 112 -4.63 10.94 11.50
N ALA A 113 -3.99 9.81 11.82
CA ALA A 113 -2.93 9.73 12.82
C ALA A 113 -1.56 10.23 12.30
N SER A 114 -1.42 10.47 10.99
CA SER A 114 -0.16 10.91 10.41
C SER A 114 0.18 12.35 10.82
N PRO A 115 1.33 12.59 11.46
CA PRO A 115 1.74 13.95 11.82
C PRO A 115 2.09 14.80 10.59
N VAL A 116 2.35 14.17 9.44
CA VAL A 116 2.72 14.88 8.19
C VAL A 116 1.50 15.51 7.52
N LEU A 117 0.31 14.95 7.72
CA LEU A 117 -0.93 15.42 7.12
C LEU A 117 -1.78 16.26 8.08
N SER A 118 -1.46 16.23 9.37
CA SER A 118 -2.12 17.02 10.40
C SER A 118 -1.64 18.47 10.40
N PRO A 119 -2.52 19.47 10.66
CA PRO A 119 -3.96 19.34 10.92
C PRO A 119 -4.84 19.30 9.68
N GLY A 120 -4.34 19.70 8.50
CA GLY A 120 -5.18 19.95 7.32
C GLY A 120 -6.05 18.76 6.89
N TYR A 121 -5.54 17.52 6.98
CA TYR A 121 -6.34 16.34 6.68
C TYR A 121 -7.52 16.17 7.65
N GLN A 122 -7.31 16.42 8.95
CA GLN A 122 -8.36 16.30 9.96
C GLN A 122 -9.48 17.32 9.72
N ASP A 123 -9.14 18.55 9.33
CA ASP A 123 -10.11 19.60 9.05
C ASP A 123 -11.03 19.20 7.88
N ILE A 124 -10.48 18.60 6.83
CA ILE A 124 -11.25 18.09 5.69
C ILE A 124 -12.16 16.92 6.11
N LEU A 125 -11.66 16.00 6.94
CA LEU A 125 -12.47 14.88 7.45
C LEU A 125 -13.62 15.33 8.35
N ASN A 126 -13.47 16.44 9.07
CA ASN A 126 -14.51 17.01 9.93
C ASN A 126 -15.63 17.71 9.13
N SER A 127 -15.48 17.87 7.81
CA SER A 127 -16.56 18.37 6.97
C SER A 127 -17.77 17.42 6.99
N PRO A 128 -19.01 17.91 7.08
CA PRO A 128 -20.21 17.05 7.19
C PRO A 128 -20.39 16.06 6.03
N SER A 129 -19.96 16.46 4.82
CA SER A 129 -20.03 15.63 3.62
C SER A 129 -19.08 14.43 3.66
N VAL A 130 -17.91 14.57 4.29
CA VAL A 130 -16.93 13.49 4.43
C VAL A 130 -17.22 12.66 5.67
N ALA A 131 -17.56 13.31 6.79
CA ALA A 131 -17.88 12.62 8.05
C ALA A 131 -19.01 11.58 7.89
N SER A 132 -20.07 11.92 7.14
CA SER A 132 -21.17 10.98 6.84
C SER A 132 -20.74 9.79 5.99
N ALA A 133 -19.77 9.96 5.08
CA ALA A 133 -19.22 8.88 4.27
C ALA A 133 -18.30 7.94 5.05
N LEU A 134 -17.75 8.39 6.19
CA LEU A 134 -16.90 7.62 7.09
C LEU A 134 -17.68 6.71 8.05
N GLU A 135 -18.99 6.89 8.17
CA GLU A 135 -19.82 5.98 8.97
C GLU A 135 -19.72 4.55 8.39
N PRO A 136 -19.53 3.51 9.23
CA PRO A 136 -19.29 2.14 8.75
C PRO A 136 -20.36 1.62 7.77
N LEU A 137 -21.63 1.92 8.03
CA LEU A 137 -22.74 1.50 7.17
C LEU A 137 -22.74 2.24 5.82
N SER A 138 -22.41 3.53 5.84
CA SER A 138 -22.27 4.36 4.64
C SER A 138 -21.11 3.86 3.77
N CYS A 139 -19.94 3.61 4.38
CA CYS A 139 -18.76 3.08 3.69
C CYS A 139 -18.99 1.64 3.19
N GLN A 140 -19.72 0.81 3.92
CA GLN A 140 -20.06 -0.54 3.48
C GLN A 140 -20.96 -0.52 2.22
N ARG A 141 -21.87 0.45 2.14
CA ARG A 141 -22.76 0.65 0.99
C ARG A 141 -22.00 1.15 -0.24
N ASP A 142 -21.05 2.08 -0.05
CA ASP A 142 -20.26 2.64 -1.15
C ASP A 142 -18.79 2.92 -0.77
N PRO A 143 -17.92 1.89 -0.80
CA PRO A 143 -16.52 2.05 -0.44
C PRO A 143 -15.74 2.86 -1.48
N ASP A 144 -16.12 2.81 -2.75
CA ASP A 144 -15.51 3.60 -3.83
C ASP A 144 -15.72 5.10 -3.61
N ASP A 145 -16.96 5.50 -3.26
CA ASP A 145 -17.28 6.89 -2.96
C ASP A 145 -16.57 7.38 -1.68
N THR A 146 -16.57 6.58 -0.61
CA THR A 146 -15.82 6.91 0.61
C THR A 146 -14.32 7.05 0.32
N PHE A 147 -13.73 6.15 -0.47
CA PHE A 147 -12.30 6.24 -0.84
C PHE A 147 -12.00 7.53 -1.60
N LYS A 148 -12.86 7.93 -2.55
CA LYS A 148 -12.70 9.19 -3.28
C LYS A 148 -12.81 10.41 -2.36
N ARG A 149 -13.82 10.46 -1.49
CA ARG A 149 -14.09 11.64 -0.65
C ARG A 149 -13.21 11.76 0.59
N ALA A 150 -12.80 10.64 1.17
CA ALA A 150 -12.05 10.63 2.43
C ALA A 150 -10.56 10.33 2.26
N VAL A 151 -10.14 9.77 1.13
CA VAL A 151 -8.72 9.48 0.85
C VAL A 151 -8.22 10.35 -0.30
N LEU A 152 -8.74 10.15 -1.52
CA LEU A 152 -8.15 10.80 -2.71
C LEU A 152 -8.34 12.32 -2.72
N GLY A 153 -9.58 12.79 -2.56
CA GLY A 153 -9.91 14.22 -2.53
C GLY A 153 -9.08 14.98 -1.51
N PRO A 154 -9.09 14.58 -0.22
CA PRO A 154 -8.30 15.26 0.79
C PRO A 154 -6.79 15.24 0.50
N LEU A 155 -6.24 14.15 -0.03
CA LEU A 155 -4.82 14.09 -0.40
C LEU A 155 -4.47 14.94 -1.63
N LEU A 156 -5.43 15.22 -2.51
CA LEU A 156 -5.25 16.15 -3.64
C LEU A 156 -5.37 17.62 -3.21
N ASP A 157 -6.23 17.91 -2.25
CA ASP A 157 -6.47 19.26 -1.74
C ASP A 157 -5.35 19.76 -0.80
N LEU A 158 -4.60 18.83 -0.20
CA LEU A 158 -3.48 19.16 0.68
C LEU A 158 -2.25 19.62 -0.12
N PRO A 159 -1.47 20.58 0.43
CA PRO A 159 -0.22 20.97 -0.17
C PRO A 159 0.74 19.77 -0.22
N PRO A 160 1.56 19.64 -1.28
CA PRO A 160 2.51 18.54 -1.38
C PRO A 160 3.53 18.60 -0.23
N PRO A 161 3.80 17.47 0.44
CA PRO A 161 4.84 17.40 1.47
C PRO A 161 6.23 17.61 0.86
N ALA A 162 7.21 17.98 1.69
CA ALA A 162 8.59 18.24 1.26
C ALA A 162 9.29 17.01 0.63
N GLN A 163 8.80 15.81 0.92
CA GLN A 163 9.32 14.54 0.41
C GLN A 163 8.18 13.69 -0.12
N THR A 164 8.45 12.88 -1.15
CA THR A 164 7.49 11.88 -1.63
C THR A 164 7.16 10.89 -0.51
N LEU A 165 5.88 10.63 -0.28
CA LEU A 165 5.41 9.67 0.73
C LEU A 165 4.94 8.39 0.04
N MET A 166 4.65 7.35 0.81
CA MET A 166 4.17 6.07 0.27
C MET A 166 2.99 5.48 1.03
N LEU A 167 2.18 4.73 0.28
CA LEU A 167 1.13 3.84 0.79
C LEU A 167 1.53 2.40 0.45
N VAL A 168 1.65 1.53 1.45
CA VAL A 168 2.06 0.13 1.26
C VAL A 168 0.85 -0.79 1.32
N VAL A 169 0.60 -1.61 0.29
CA VAL A 169 -0.43 -2.64 0.30
C VAL A 169 0.17 -3.99 -0.05
N ASP A 170 0.31 -4.86 0.95
CA ASP A 170 0.88 -6.20 0.77
C ASP A 170 -0.18 -7.23 0.34
N SER A 171 0.22 -8.13 -0.54
CA SER A 171 -0.54 -9.32 -0.95
C SER A 171 -1.90 -9.01 -1.60
N LEU A 172 -1.93 -8.06 -2.54
CA LEU A 172 -3.14 -7.68 -3.31
C LEU A 172 -3.75 -8.81 -4.14
N ASP A 173 -3.02 -9.91 -4.36
CA ASP A 173 -3.50 -11.10 -5.07
C ASP A 173 -4.40 -12.01 -4.21
N VAL A 174 -4.63 -11.67 -2.95
CA VAL A 174 -5.55 -12.42 -2.08
C VAL A 174 -6.97 -11.89 -2.30
N GLU A 175 -7.77 -12.67 -3.02
CA GLU A 175 -9.14 -12.29 -3.39
C GLU A 175 -10.15 -12.60 -2.28
N HIS A 176 -11.14 -11.71 -2.13
CA HIS A 176 -12.29 -11.88 -1.23
C HIS A 176 -13.48 -12.48 -1.99
N GLY A 177 -13.41 -13.76 -2.37
CA GLY A 177 -14.53 -14.47 -3.02
C GLY A 177 -15.06 -13.83 -4.32
N PRO A 178 -16.05 -14.46 -4.98
CA PRO A 178 -16.73 -13.83 -6.12
C PRO A 178 -17.61 -12.67 -5.63
N SER A 179 -17.41 -11.48 -6.19
CA SER A 179 -18.22 -10.30 -5.92
C SER A 179 -19.21 -10.08 -7.07
N ASP A 180 -20.51 -10.31 -6.83
CA ASP A 180 -21.63 -10.05 -7.76
C ASP A 180 -21.99 -8.55 -7.86
N ARG A 181 -21.01 -7.65 -7.71
CA ARG A 181 -21.26 -6.20 -7.74
C ARG A 181 -21.07 -5.65 -9.15
N GLU A 182 -22.15 -5.62 -9.92
CA GLU A 182 -22.18 -4.96 -11.23
C GLU A 182 -21.79 -3.47 -11.09
N GLY A 183 -20.65 -3.09 -11.69
CA GLY A 183 -20.21 -1.70 -11.85
C GLY A 183 -19.43 -1.05 -10.69
N LYS A 184 -19.11 -1.78 -9.60
CA LYS A 184 -18.30 -1.27 -8.47
C LYS A 184 -17.08 -2.15 -8.20
N SER A 185 -16.07 -1.62 -7.51
CA SER A 185 -14.88 -2.39 -7.13
C SER A 185 -15.27 -3.53 -6.19
N GLY A 186 -15.02 -4.77 -6.60
CA GLY A 186 -15.26 -5.98 -5.81
C GLY A 186 -14.09 -6.35 -4.90
N SER A 187 -12.90 -5.84 -5.20
CA SER A 187 -11.67 -6.10 -4.42
C SER A 187 -10.83 -4.84 -4.17
N ILE A 188 -9.90 -4.95 -3.21
CA ILE A 188 -8.93 -3.87 -2.93
C ILE A 188 -8.05 -3.59 -4.16
N ALA A 189 -7.67 -4.63 -4.91
CA ALA A 189 -6.88 -4.49 -6.13
C ALA A 189 -7.64 -3.67 -7.20
N GLU A 190 -8.92 -3.96 -7.42
CA GLU A 190 -9.76 -3.22 -8.37
C GLU A 190 -9.95 -1.76 -7.95
N LEU A 191 -10.21 -1.50 -6.67
CA LEU A 191 -10.35 -0.15 -6.14
C LEU A 191 -9.09 0.69 -6.39
N LEU A 192 -7.92 0.13 -6.08
CA LEU A 192 -6.65 0.82 -6.28
C LEU A 192 -6.34 1.01 -7.77
N ALA A 193 -6.58 -0.01 -8.60
CA ALA A 193 -6.33 0.07 -10.04
C ALA A 193 -7.23 1.09 -10.75
N ALA A 194 -8.51 1.15 -10.38
CA ALA A 194 -9.48 2.09 -10.94
C ALA A 194 -9.15 3.55 -10.59
N ASN A 195 -8.56 3.79 -9.42
CA ASN A 195 -8.33 5.13 -8.89
C ASN A 195 -6.85 5.57 -8.90
N GLN A 196 -5.92 4.77 -9.45
CA GLN A 196 -4.48 5.08 -9.45
C GLN A 196 -4.13 6.43 -10.11
N HIS A 197 -4.92 6.86 -11.08
CA HIS A 197 -4.73 8.12 -11.82
C HIS A 197 -5.11 9.37 -10.99
N LEU A 198 -5.86 9.18 -9.90
CA LEU A 198 -6.27 10.24 -8.98
C LEU A 198 -5.33 10.37 -7.78
N LEU A 199 -4.30 9.52 -7.68
CA LEU A 199 -3.32 9.64 -6.60
C LEU A 199 -2.45 10.89 -6.84
N PRO A 200 -2.18 11.67 -5.79
CA PRO A 200 -1.33 12.84 -5.93
C PRO A 200 0.08 12.44 -6.36
N GLY A 201 0.72 13.28 -7.19
CA GLY A 201 2.06 13.02 -7.72
C GLY A 201 3.15 12.84 -6.64
N TRP A 202 2.88 13.26 -5.40
CA TRP A 202 3.76 13.10 -4.25
C TRP A 202 3.55 11.78 -3.47
N LEU A 203 2.50 10.99 -3.74
CA LEU A 203 2.19 9.73 -3.02
C LEU A 203 2.46 8.46 -3.85
N LEU A 204 3.46 7.66 -3.48
CA LEU A 204 3.85 6.44 -4.19
C LEU A 204 3.04 5.25 -3.66
N LEU A 205 2.27 4.59 -4.52
CA LEU A 205 1.60 3.34 -4.15
C LEU A 205 2.56 2.16 -4.28
N VAL A 206 2.89 1.47 -3.18
CA VAL A 206 3.74 0.27 -3.17
C VAL A 206 2.86 -0.95 -2.93
N CYS A 207 2.72 -1.79 -3.95
CA CYS A 207 1.89 -2.99 -3.87
C CYS A 207 2.74 -4.26 -3.96
N SER A 208 2.35 -5.32 -3.26
CA SER A 208 2.98 -6.63 -3.39
C SER A 208 1.99 -7.66 -3.94
N ILE A 209 2.42 -8.48 -4.91
CA ILE A 209 1.61 -9.55 -5.50
C ILE A 209 2.41 -10.82 -5.79
N ARG A 210 1.74 -11.97 -5.77
CA ARG A 210 2.32 -13.21 -6.30
C ARG A 210 2.39 -13.18 -7.83
N ARG A 211 3.52 -13.62 -8.38
CA ARG A 211 3.81 -13.60 -9.84
C ARG A 211 2.75 -14.30 -10.70
N HIS A 212 2.03 -15.28 -10.19
CA HIS A 212 1.07 -16.06 -10.98
C HIS A 212 -0.27 -15.35 -11.20
N ASN A 213 -0.59 -14.29 -10.45
CA ASN A 213 -1.82 -13.54 -10.68
C ASN A 213 -1.67 -12.54 -11.84
N LYS A 214 -1.78 -13.08 -13.08
CA LYS A 214 -1.65 -12.28 -14.31
C LYS A 214 -2.74 -11.20 -14.45
N ALA A 215 -3.92 -11.42 -13.88
CA ALA A 215 -5.02 -10.46 -13.93
C ALA A 215 -4.67 -9.19 -13.16
N VAL A 216 -4.27 -9.32 -11.89
CA VAL A 216 -3.84 -8.20 -11.05
C VAL A 216 -2.57 -7.55 -11.60
N CYS A 217 -1.59 -8.35 -12.07
CA CYS A 217 -0.44 -7.81 -12.78
C CYS A 217 -0.86 -6.88 -13.94
N LYS A 218 -1.83 -7.29 -14.76
CA LYS A 218 -2.27 -6.54 -15.94
C LYS A 218 -2.98 -5.24 -15.56
N MET A 219 -3.79 -5.24 -14.50
CA MET A 219 -4.45 -4.03 -13.98
C MET A 219 -3.45 -2.92 -13.63
N PHE A 220 -2.26 -3.31 -13.17
CA PHE A 220 -1.21 -2.39 -12.75
C PHE A 220 -0.06 -2.26 -13.77
N SER A 221 -0.08 -2.94 -14.92
CA SER A 221 0.99 -2.88 -15.93
C SER A 221 0.64 -2.07 -17.20
N GLY A 222 -0.53 -1.43 -17.26
CA GLY A 222 -0.93 -0.54 -18.37
C GLY A 222 -0.03 0.71 -18.50
N GLY A 223 -0.14 1.49 -19.57
CA GLY A 223 0.79 2.59 -19.93
C GLY A 223 0.97 3.74 -18.92
N ALA A 224 0.23 3.73 -17.80
CA ALA A 224 0.39 4.62 -16.64
C ALA A 224 0.50 3.83 -15.30
N GLY A 225 0.83 2.54 -15.37
CA GLY A 225 0.78 1.57 -14.27
C GLY A 225 2.03 1.53 -13.39
N LEU A 226 1.96 0.72 -12.34
CA LEU A 226 3.04 0.49 -11.37
C LEU A 226 4.25 -0.16 -12.05
N SER A 227 5.43 0.46 -11.98
CA SER A 227 6.65 -0.05 -12.60
C SER A 227 7.66 -0.51 -11.55
N CYS A 228 7.95 -1.81 -11.53
CA CYS A 228 9.25 -2.47 -11.21
C CYS A 228 9.03 -3.81 -10.50
N SER A 229 9.38 -4.90 -11.17
CA SER A 229 9.60 -6.19 -10.50
C SER A 229 10.90 -6.16 -9.68
N PHE A 230 10.83 -6.51 -8.40
CA PHE A 230 12.02 -6.83 -7.60
C PHE A 230 12.40 -8.29 -7.81
N GLN A 231 12.83 -8.60 -9.04
CA GLN A 231 13.66 -9.78 -9.24
C GLN A 231 15.07 -9.45 -8.76
N ARG A 232 15.69 -10.37 -8.00
CA ARG A 232 17.16 -10.38 -7.90
C ARG A 232 17.67 -10.34 -9.34
N PRO A 233 18.62 -9.48 -9.70
CA PRO A 233 19.36 -9.70 -10.94
C PRO A 233 19.88 -11.14 -10.86
N GLU A 234 19.56 -11.96 -11.85
CA GLU A 234 20.27 -13.23 -11.99
C GLU A 234 21.75 -12.88 -12.03
N PHE A 235 22.55 -13.56 -11.21
CA PHE A 235 24.00 -13.43 -11.28
C PHE A 235 24.38 -13.47 -12.75
N LEU A 236 25.05 -12.41 -13.23
CA LEU A 236 25.70 -12.43 -14.52
C LEU A 236 26.66 -13.60 -14.46
N GLY A 237 26.26 -14.74 -15.03
CA GLY A 237 27.12 -15.89 -15.18
C GLY A 237 28.24 -15.46 -16.11
N SER A 238 29.38 -15.09 -15.53
CA SER A 238 30.64 -15.06 -16.22
C SER A 238 30.92 -16.47 -16.71
N ASP A 239 30.46 -16.80 -17.93
CA ASP A 239 30.93 -17.99 -18.61
C ASP A 239 32.34 -17.69 -19.14
N HIS A 240 33.31 -17.88 -18.25
CA HIS A 240 34.70 -18.12 -18.58
C HIS A 240 34.74 -19.36 -19.50
N ARG A 241 34.67 -19.16 -20.81
CA ARG A 241 35.27 -20.11 -21.74
C ARG A 241 36.78 -19.88 -21.76
N GLY A 242 37.44 -20.40 -20.74
CA GLY A 242 38.73 -21.03 -20.95
C GLY A 242 38.52 -22.18 -21.93
N ARG A 243 39.17 -22.11 -23.09
CA ARG A 243 39.63 -23.30 -23.78
C ARG A 243 41.14 -23.28 -23.70
N ASP A 244 41.63 -24.06 -22.76
CA ASP A 244 42.99 -24.56 -22.73
C ASP A 244 43.22 -25.48 -23.93
N LEU A 245 44.45 -25.41 -24.45
CA LEU A 245 45.27 -26.45 -25.11
C LEU A 245 44.72 -27.12 -26.38
#